data_AF-D3A102-F1
#
_entry.id   AF-D3A102-F1
#
_cell.length_a   1.000
_cell.length_b   1.000
_cell.length_c   1.000
_cell.angle_alpha   90.00
_cell.angle_beta   90.00
_cell.angle_gamma   90.00
#
_symmetry.space_group_name_H-M   'P 1'
#
loop_
_entity.id
_entity.type
_entity.pdbx_description
1 polymer ?
#
loop_
_entity_poly.entity_id
_entity_poly.type
_entity_poly.pdbx_seq_one_letter_code
_entity_poly.pdbx_strand_id
1 'polypeptide(L)'
;MPLPQPAAQDDTLSELLELINHQLTEKGLKVEKASAAVIDATIIQTAGSKQRQAIEVDEEGQVRGQTTPSKDSDARWTKKNGLYKLGYKQHTRTDEEGYIEKLHITPANTHECNHLSPL
;
A
#
# COMPACT_ATOMS: atom_id res chain seq x y z
N MET A 1 11.26 9.91 22.79
CA MET A 1 12.00 9.57 21.55
C MET A 1 10.96 9.48 20.45
N PRO A 2 11.00 10.32 19.40
CA PRO A 2 10.04 10.21 18.30
C PRO A 2 10.36 8.92 17.52
N LEU A 3 9.31 8.22 17.06
CA LEU A 3 9.44 7.04 16.21
C LEU A 3 10.05 7.43 14.85
N PRO A 4 10.86 6.57 14.22
CA PRO A 4 11.30 6.77 12.84
C PRO A 4 10.07 6.80 11.92
N GLN A 5 10.01 7.79 11.02
CA GLN A 5 9.02 7.83 9.96
C GLN A 5 9.23 6.62 9.02
N PRO A 6 8.17 5.95 8.57
CA PRO A 6 8.29 4.83 7.64
C PRO A 6 9.01 5.31 6.37
N ALA A 7 9.84 4.46 5.78
CA ALA A 7 10.71 4.72 4.63
C ALA A 7 9.94 4.96 3.29
N ALA A 8 8.84 5.69 3.33
CA ALA A 8 7.98 6.02 2.18
C ALA A 8 7.33 7.40 2.36
N GLN A 9 8.07 8.36 2.92
CA GLN A 9 7.56 9.71 3.19
C GLN A 9 8.58 10.80 2.83
N ASP A 10 9.45 10.56 1.85
CA ASP A 10 9.99 11.64 1.04
C ASP A 10 9.13 11.76 -0.23
N ASP A 11 8.89 12.98 -0.68
CA ASP A 11 8.11 13.23 -1.90
C ASP A 11 8.87 12.81 -3.17
N THR A 12 10.05 12.22 -3.03
CA THR A 12 10.96 11.81 -4.11
C THR A 12 10.30 10.90 -5.14
N LEU A 13 9.48 9.94 -4.72
CA LEU A 13 8.76 9.09 -5.67
C LEU A 13 7.70 9.87 -6.45
N SER A 14 7.01 10.79 -5.78
CA SER A 14 6.01 11.67 -6.41
C SER A 14 6.68 12.60 -7.42
N GLU A 15 7.77 13.27 -7.02
CA GLU A 15 8.57 14.15 -7.89
C GLU A 15 9.12 13.40 -9.11
N LEU A 16 9.59 12.17 -8.93
CA LEU A 16 10.07 11.34 -10.03
C LEU A 16 8.95 10.98 -11.01
N LEU A 17 7.77 10.60 -10.51
CA LEU A 17 6.61 10.30 -11.36
C LEU A 17 6.15 11.54 -12.12
N GLU A 18 6.14 12.72 -11.48
CA GLU A 18 5.85 13.99 -12.15
C GLU A 18 6.85 14.28 -13.27
N LEU A 19 8.16 14.13 -13.00
CA LEU A 19 9.21 14.35 -13.99
C LEU A 19 9.10 13.39 -15.18
N ILE A 20 8.87 12.10 -14.93
CA ILE A 20 8.70 11.10 -15.99
C ILE A 20 7.47 11.43 -16.84
N ASN A 21 6.33 11.71 -16.20
CA ASN A 21 5.10 12.06 -16.92
C ASN A 21 5.26 13.33 -17.74
N HIS A 22 5.96 14.34 -17.22
CA HIS A 22 6.26 15.57 -17.96
C HIS A 22 7.07 15.26 -19.23
N GLN A 23 8.16 14.48 -19.11
CA GLN A 23 8.98 14.09 -20.25
C GLN A 23 8.22 13.24 -21.29
N LEU A 24 7.28 12.40 -20.85
CA LEU A 24 6.41 11.63 -21.75
C LEU A 24 5.48 12.56 -22.53
N THR A 25 4.89 13.55 -21.87
CA THR A 25 4.05 14.57 -22.51
C THR A 25 4.85 15.42 -23.50
N GLU A 26 6.04 15.88 -23.13
CA GLU A 26 6.93 16.66 -24.04
C GLU A 26 7.29 15.89 -25.31
N LYS A 27 7.38 14.56 -25.22
CA LYS A 27 7.65 13.68 -26.36
C LYS A 27 6.40 13.27 -27.13
N GLY A 28 5.21 13.74 -26.74
CA GLY A 28 3.94 13.36 -27.34
C GLY A 28 3.58 11.88 -27.12
N LEU A 29 4.13 11.26 -26.07
CA LEU A 29 3.89 9.86 -25.70
C LEU A 29 2.77 9.71 -24.66
N LYS A 30 2.31 10.82 -24.08
CA LYS A 30 1.24 10.87 -23.07
C LYS A 30 0.37 12.11 -23.31
N VAL A 31 -0.93 12.00 -23.09
CA VAL A 31 -1.85 13.14 -23.14
C VAL A 31 -1.77 13.96 -21.84
N GLU A 32 -1.69 15.30 -21.95
CA GLU A 32 -1.43 16.20 -20.81
C GLU A 32 -2.58 16.29 -19.80
N LYS A 33 -3.82 16.01 -20.22
CA LYS A 33 -5.00 16.01 -19.34
C LYS A 33 -5.85 14.78 -19.58
N ALA A 34 -5.89 13.90 -18.59
CA ALA A 34 -6.89 12.86 -18.50
C ALA A 34 -8.16 13.40 -17.83
N SER A 35 -9.33 13.02 -18.33
CA SER A 35 -10.64 13.45 -17.79
C SER A 35 -11.09 12.56 -16.64
N ALA A 36 -10.48 11.38 -16.51
CA ALA A 36 -10.74 10.40 -15.47
C ALA A 36 -9.42 9.86 -14.89
N ALA A 37 -9.51 9.39 -13.65
CA ALA A 37 -8.45 8.67 -12.98
C ALA A 37 -8.99 7.37 -12.40
N VAL A 38 -8.22 6.30 -12.51
CA VAL A 38 -8.50 5.01 -11.90
C VAL A 38 -7.68 4.91 -10.61
N ILE A 39 -8.33 4.53 -9.51
CA ILE A 39 -7.68 4.29 -8.23
C ILE A 39 -7.79 2.80 -7.89
N ASP A 40 -6.65 2.13 -7.75
CA ASP A 40 -6.56 0.75 -7.27
C ASP A 40 -5.91 0.66 -5.88
N ALA A 41 -6.31 -0.36 -5.10
CA ALA A 41 -5.73 -0.69 -3.81
C ALA A 41 -5.24 -2.14 -3.76
N THR A 42 -3.93 -2.32 -3.87
CA THR A 42 -3.25 -3.62 -3.87
C THR A 42 -2.60 -3.93 -2.52
N ILE A 43 -2.77 -5.15 -2.01
CA ILE A 43 -2.11 -5.61 -0.77
C ILE A 43 -0.73 -6.16 -1.10
N ILE A 44 0.30 -5.59 -0.46
CA ILE A 44 1.70 -6.05 -0.55
C ILE A 44 2.03 -6.79 0.75
N GLN A 45 2.27 -8.09 0.66
CA GLN A 45 2.58 -8.93 1.83
C GLN A 45 4.07 -8.90 2.15
N THR A 46 4.46 -8.83 3.43
CA THR A 46 5.87 -8.80 3.80
C THR A 46 6.56 -10.13 3.50
N ALA A 47 7.82 -10.06 3.04
CA ALA A 47 8.65 -11.24 2.84
C ALA A 47 8.87 -11.95 4.19
N GLY A 48 8.76 -13.28 4.19
CA GLY A 48 8.91 -14.08 5.41
C GLY A 48 7.77 -13.94 6.43
N SER A 49 6.66 -13.26 6.08
CA SER A 49 5.41 -13.43 6.81
C SER A 49 4.96 -14.88 6.67
N LYS A 50 5.27 -15.70 7.66
CA LYS A 50 4.47 -16.89 7.88
C LYS A 50 3.05 -16.38 8.06
N GLN A 51 2.12 -16.82 7.21
CA GLN A 51 0.69 -16.64 7.49
C GLN A 51 0.52 -17.02 8.96
N ARG A 52 -0.20 -16.21 9.73
CA ARG A 52 -0.71 -16.70 11.00
C ARG A 52 -1.43 -18.00 10.66
N GLN A 53 -0.85 -19.14 11.05
CA GLN A 53 -1.69 -20.15 11.68
C GLN A 53 -2.44 -19.36 12.72
N ALA A 54 -3.77 -19.39 12.58
CA ALA A 54 -4.68 -18.71 13.48
C ALA A 54 -4.14 -18.84 14.90
N ILE A 55 -4.33 -17.82 15.72
CA ILE A 55 -4.25 -18.04 17.16
C ILE A 55 -5.13 -19.26 17.42
N GLU A 56 -4.52 -20.43 17.69
CA GLU A 56 -5.25 -21.61 18.13
C GLU A 56 -5.71 -21.24 19.53
N VAL A 57 -6.93 -20.72 19.60
CA VAL A 57 -7.70 -20.65 20.82
C VAL A 57 -8.44 -21.99 20.89
N ASP A 58 -8.20 -22.74 21.96
CA ASP A 58 -9.02 -23.89 22.31
C ASP A 58 -10.43 -23.43 22.72
N GLU A 59 -11.35 -24.36 22.96
CA GLU A 59 -12.75 -24.08 23.27
C GLU A 59 -12.90 -23.23 24.56
N GLU A 60 -11.86 -23.18 25.39
CA GLU A 60 -11.74 -22.40 26.62
C GLU A 60 -11.16 -20.99 26.41
N GLY A 61 -10.76 -20.63 25.19
CA GLY A 61 -10.25 -19.30 24.84
C GLY A 61 -8.78 -19.06 25.20
N GLN A 62 -7.97 -20.12 25.40
CA GLN A 62 -6.57 -20.01 25.78
C GLN A 62 -5.66 -19.97 24.55
N VAL A 63 -4.81 -18.94 24.46
CA VAL A 63 -3.94 -18.69 23.29
C VAL A 63 -2.74 -19.64 23.29
N ARG A 64 -2.67 -20.58 22.34
CA ARG A 64 -1.59 -21.59 22.24
C ARG A 64 -0.40 -21.22 21.34
N GLY A 65 -0.48 -20.12 20.59
CA GLY A 65 0.57 -19.76 19.62
C GLY A 65 0.85 -18.27 19.54
N GLN A 66 2.01 -17.84 20.04
CA GLN A 66 2.54 -16.49 19.80
C GLN A 66 3.30 -16.49 18.48
N THR A 67 2.79 -15.81 17.46
CA THR A 67 3.58 -15.60 16.24
C THR A 67 4.82 -14.76 16.53
N THR A 68 5.95 -15.18 15.99
CA THR A 68 7.18 -14.39 16.00
C THR A 68 6.87 -12.98 15.50
N PRO A 69 7.25 -11.91 16.24
CA PRO A 69 7.14 -10.55 15.75
C PRO A 69 7.79 -10.44 14.38
N SER A 70 7.09 -9.81 13.43
CA SER A 70 7.67 -9.50 12.12
C SER A 70 8.92 -8.64 12.32
N LYS A 71 9.96 -8.87 11.50
CA LYS A 71 11.13 -7.99 11.45
C LYS A 71 10.75 -6.59 10.95
N ASP A 72 9.73 -6.53 10.11
CA ASP A 72 9.12 -5.29 9.66
C ASP A 72 8.16 -4.78 10.75
N SER A 73 8.55 -3.68 11.40
CA SER A 73 7.82 -3.02 12.49
C SER A 73 6.62 -2.19 12.02
N ASP A 74 6.57 -1.85 10.74
CA ASP A 74 5.62 -0.89 10.19
C ASP A 74 4.45 -1.60 9.48
N ALA A 75 4.67 -2.83 9.06
CA ALA A 75 3.63 -3.72 8.54
C ALA A 75 2.49 -3.97 9.54
N ARG A 76 1.26 -4.05 9.04
CA ARG A 76 0.06 -4.33 9.85
C ARG A 76 -0.79 -5.43 9.21
N TRP A 77 -1.57 -6.14 10.05
CA TRP A 77 -2.43 -7.23 9.60
C TRP A 77 -3.76 -6.72 9.05
N THR A 78 -4.20 -7.28 7.93
CA THR A 78 -5.54 -7.08 7.37
C THR A 78 -6.20 -8.41 7.02
N LYS A 79 -7.54 -8.45 6.93
CA LYS A 79 -8.29 -9.62 6.49
C LYS A 79 -8.94 -9.30 5.13
N LYS A 80 -8.51 -9.99 4.07
CA LYS A 80 -9.06 -9.85 2.71
C LYS A 80 -9.40 -11.23 2.16
N ASN A 81 -10.61 -11.41 1.66
CA ASN A 81 -11.14 -12.69 1.15
C ASN A 81 -11.02 -13.84 2.17
N GLY A 82 -11.33 -13.57 3.44
CA GLY A 82 -11.23 -14.55 4.51
C GLY A 82 -9.81 -14.84 5.02
N LEU A 83 -8.77 -14.39 4.32
CA LEU A 83 -7.36 -14.64 4.65
C LEU A 83 -6.72 -13.45 5.38
N TYR A 84 -5.93 -13.76 6.41
CA TYR A 84 -5.11 -12.77 7.11
C TYR A 84 -3.79 -12.53 6.37
N LYS A 85 -3.49 -11.26 6.09
CA LYS A 85 -2.30 -10.82 5.37
C LYS A 85 -1.57 -9.74 6.18
N LEU A 86 -0.28 -9.93 6.41
CA LEU A 86 0.58 -8.94 7.06
C LEU A 86 1.32 -8.13 5.99
N GLY A 87 1.20 -6.82 6.04
CA GLY A 87 1.99 -5.96 5.16
C GLY A 87 1.39 -4.59 4.98
N TYR A 88 1.34 -4.17 3.72
CA TYR A 88 0.99 -2.84 3.29
C TYR A 88 -0.16 -2.86 2.27
N LYS A 89 -0.72 -1.69 2.04
CA LYS A 89 -1.70 -1.40 0.99
C LYS A 89 -1.14 -0.27 0.15
N GLN A 90 -0.90 -0.56 -1.12
CA GLN A 90 -0.51 0.41 -2.12
C GLN A 90 -1.76 0.92 -2.82
N HIS A 91 -1.95 2.24 -2.75
CA HIS A 91 -2.96 2.97 -3.50
C HIS A 91 -2.28 3.57 -4.72
N THR A 92 -2.76 3.21 -5.91
CA THR A 92 -2.19 3.67 -7.18
C THR A 92 -3.25 4.46 -7.92
N ARG A 93 -2.94 5.71 -8.26
CA ARG A 93 -3.75 6.51 -9.19
C ARG A 93 -3.12 6.45 -10.57
N THR A 94 -3.89 6.03 -11.56
CA THR A 94 -3.51 6.10 -12.97
C THR A 94 -4.47 6.99 -13.74
N ASP A 95 -4.01 7.52 -14.86
CA ASP A 95 -4.89 8.12 -15.86
C ASP A 95 -5.62 7.05 -16.71
N GLU A 96 -6.38 7.51 -17.70
CA GLU A 96 -7.13 6.70 -18.66
C GLU A 96 -6.23 5.81 -19.54
N GLU A 97 -4.99 6.21 -19.78
CA GLU A 97 -4.01 5.48 -20.60
C GLU A 97 -3.19 4.48 -19.75
N GLY A 98 -3.32 4.55 -18.42
CA GLY A 98 -2.65 3.67 -17.48
C GLY A 98 -1.32 4.20 -16.95
N TYR A 99 -0.96 5.46 -17.23
CA TYR A 99 0.24 6.05 -16.62
C TYR A 99 -0.02 6.35 -15.15
N ILE A 100 0.97 5.99 -14.31
CA ILE A 100 0.90 6.23 -12.88
C ILE A 100 1.12 7.71 -12.60
N GLU A 101 0.13 8.34 -11.97
CA GLU A 101 0.21 9.74 -11.53
C GLU A 101 0.63 9.86 -10.08
N LYS A 102 0.13 8.96 -9.23
CA LYS A 102 0.37 9.04 -7.78
C LYS A 102 0.40 7.65 -7.16
N LEU A 103 1.33 7.48 -6.22
CA LEU A 103 1.44 6.29 -5.39
C LEU A 103 1.31 6.70 -3.92
N HIS A 104 0.58 5.91 -3.13
CA HIS A 104 0.58 6.05 -1.68
C HIS A 104 0.60 4.68 -1.01
N ILE A 105 1.58 4.44 -0.13
CA ILE A 105 1.71 3.17 0.58
C ILE A 105 1.35 3.39 2.04
N THR A 106 0.43 2.57 2.54
CA THR A 106 -0.02 2.59 3.93
C THR A 106 0.13 1.20 4.54
N PRO A 107 0.20 1.07 5.87
CA PRO A 107 0.03 -0.23 6.50
C PRO A 107 -1.29 -0.90 6.08
N ALA A 108 -1.34 -2.23 5.96
CA ALA A 108 -2.46 -2.90 5.30
C ALA A 108 -3.82 -2.77 6.00
N ASN A 109 -3.83 -2.45 7.30
CA ASN A 109 -5.05 -2.22 8.09
C ASN A 109 -5.62 -0.81 7.95
N THR A 110 -4.90 0.10 7.30
CA THR A 110 -5.37 1.47 7.09
C THR A 110 -6.64 1.46 6.23
N HIS A 111 -7.67 2.15 6.71
CA HIS A 111 -8.96 2.29 6.04
C HIS A 111 -8.81 3.06 4.72
N GLU A 112 -9.58 2.71 3.70
CA GLU A 112 -9.35 3.14 2.31
C GLU A 112 -9.90 4.54 1.98
N CYS A 113 -10.87 5.03 2.76
CA CYS A 113 -11.44 6.34 2.51
C CYS A 113 -10.41 7.45 2.76
N ASN A 114 -9.99 8.11 1.67
CA ASN A 114 -9.34 9.43 1.58
C ASN A 114 -7.82 9.50 1.38
N HIS A 115 -7.15 8.44 0.91
CA HIS A 115 -5.69 8.52 0.64
C HIS A 115 -5.32 9.20 -0.68
N LEU A 116 -6.26 9.25 -1.62
CA LEU A 116 -6.11 9.93 -2.90
C LEU A 116 -7.36 10.79 -3.09
N SER A 117 -7.17 12.10 -3.23
CA SER A 117 -8.27 12.99 -3.58
C SER A 117 -8.76 12.63 -5.00
N PRO A 118 -10.08 12.68 -5.25
CA PRO A 118 -10.60 12.73 -6.61
C PRO A 118 -9.97 13.90 -7.38
N LEU A 119 -9.99 13.81 -8.71
CA LEU A 119 -9.58 14.89 -9.63
C LEU A 119 -10.34 16.19 -9.33
#